data_AF-A0A2V9K1Y2-F1
#
_entry.id   AF-A0A2V9K1Y2-F1
#
_cell.length_a   1.000
_cell.length_b   1.000
_cell.length_c   1.000
_cell.angle_alpha   90.00
_cell.angle_beta   90.00
_cell.angle_gamma   90.00
#
_symmetry.space_group_name_H-M   'P 1'
#
loop_
_entity.id
_entity.type
_entity.pdbx_description
1 polymer ?
#
loop_
_entity_poly.entity_id
_entity_poly.type
_entity_poly.pdbx_seq_one_letter_code
_entity_poly.pdbx_strand_id
1 'polypeptide(L)'
;MKVDWRAYPDNIGHKIFDGCFRCHDGKHRSDDSRVVRKDCSVCHEVQRPIAADGRGEVLEQRVPEHPVRLEGTHAELTCSACHTGGRAPESTCAGCHKRTQRFLEGKTTLPGVEVSPAAMAGVDCDSCHDPARLREREALAPRCDQCHDEGYGEMIDLWKEEATTGRNKALASLAPLKNNPKRSPELDRLLTQAQAALDEVDRAGALHNPPLADAVYEAVVKLAQTAPAPAGK
;
A
#
# COMPACT_ATOMS: atom_id res chain seq x y z
N MET A 1 12.75 26.08 0.80
CA MET A 1 12.47 25.26 -0.40
C MET A 1 12.86 26.04 -1.66
N LYS A 2 13.70 25.49 -2.56
CA LYS A 2 14.09 26.10 -3.85
C LYS A 2 13.15 25.60 -4.98
N VAL A 3 11.86 25.84 -4.83
CA VAL A 3 10.82 25.32 -5.73
C VAL A 3 10.31 26.50 -6.57
N ASP A 4 10.38 26.41 -7.91
CA ASP A 4 9.91 27.44 -8.87
C ASP A 4 8.67 26.92 -9.61
N TRP A 5 7.63 27.75 -9.74
CA TRP A 5 6.37 27.44 -10.42
C TRP A 5 6.55 27.09 -11.92
N ARG A 6 7.66 27.53 -12.53
CA ARG A 6 8.05 27.22 -13.92
C ARG A 6 8.49 25.76 -14.12
N ALA A 7 8.80 25.04 -13.04
CA ALA A 7 9.30 23.67 -13.12
C ALA A 7 8.19 22.62 -13.29
N TYR A 8 6.91 23.02 -13.26
CA TYR A 8 5.76 22.09 -13.24
C TYR A 8 4.80 22.32 -14.42
N PRO A 9 4.24 21.24 -15.03
CA PRO A 9 3.45 21.34 -16.25
C PRO A 9 2.07 21.99 -16.06
N ASP A 10 1.48 21.81 -14.89
CA ASP A 10 0.15 22.33 -14.53
C ASP A 10 0.14 22.71 -13.05
N ASN A 11 -0.22 23.96 -12.77
CA ASN A 11 -0.32 24.51 -11.42
C ASN A 11 -1.79 24.81 -11.02
N ILE A 12 -2.74 24.68 -11.94
CA ILE A 12 -4.16 25.00 -11.73
C ILE A 12 -4.96 23.71 -11.46
N GLY A 13 -4.67 22.63 -12.20
CA GLY A 13 -5.29 21.32 -12.00
C GLY A 13 -4.69 20.56 -10.81
N HIS A 14 -5.56 19.86 -10.06
CA HIS A 14 -5.14 18.95 -8.97
C HIS A 14 -5.57 17.49 -9.17
N LYS A 15 -6.27 17.20 -10.28
CA LYS A 15 -6.78 15.86 -10.57
C LYS A 15 -5.68 14.93 -11.05
N ILE A 16 -4.85 15.39 -12.00
CA ILE A 16 -3.83 14.57 -12.67
C ILE A 16 -2.41 14.93 -12.22
N PHE A 17 -2.20 16.18 -11.84
CA PHE A 17 -0.98 16.68 -11.21
C PHE A 17 -1.32 17.23 -9.84
N ASP A 18 -0.36 17.31 -8.93
CA ASP A 18 -0.63 17.80 -7.57
C ASP A 18 -0.92 19.31 -7.52
N GLY A 19 -0.36 20.10 -8.45
CA GLY A 19 -0.55 21.55 -8.50
C GLY A 19 -0.35 22.22 -7.13
N CYS A 20 -1.37 22.92 -6.64
CA CYS A 20 -1.37 23.56 -5.32
C CYS A 20 -1.22 22.57 -4.14
N PHE A 21 -1.71 21.33 -4.26
CA PHE A 21 -1.67 20.32 -3.19
C PHE A 21 -0.26 19.84 -2.86
N ARG A 22 0.76 20.23 -3.64
CA ARG A 22 2.17 20.04 -3.30
C ARG A 22 2.54 20.67 -1.96
N CYS A 23 1.87 21.78 -1.61
CA CYS A 23 2.03 22.47 -0.33
C CYS A 23 0.75 22.41 0.50
N HIS A 24 -0.42 22.38 -0.15
CA HIS A 24 -1.74 22.29 0.48
C HIS A 24 -2.12 20.85 0.81
N ASP A 25 -1.26 20.14 1.55
CA ASP A 25 -1.46 18.74 1.95
C ASP A 25 -1.88 18.57 3.43
N GLY A 26 -1.98 19.68 4.17
CA GLY A 26 -2.27 19.67 5.61
C GLY A 26 -1.10 19.23 6.49
N LYS A 27 0.08 18.96 5.92
CA LYS A 27 1.28 18.47 6.64
C LYS A 27 2.34 19.55 6.83
N HIS A 28 2.28 20.63 6.06
CA HIS A 28 3.17 21.77 6.21
C HIS A 28 2.71 22.67 7.36
N ARG A 29 3.46 22.62 8.47
CA ARG A 29 3.18 23.35 9.71
C ARG A 29 4.33 24.27 10.07
N SER A 30 4.03 25.51 10.41
CA SER A 30 5.00 26.46 10.98
C SER A 30 5.19 26.23 12.48
N ASP A 31 6.27 26.79 13.03
CA ASP A 31 6.62 26.69 14.45
C ASP A 31 5.51 27.24 15.37
N ASP A 32 4.78 28.25 14.89
CA ASP A 32 3.63 28.85 15.57
C ASP A 32 2.29 28.11 15.32
N SER A 33 2.35 26.87 14.83
CA SER A 33 1.20 25.97 14.69
C SER A 33 0.22 26.24 13.56
N ARG A 34 0.49 27.18 12.65
CA ARG A 34 -0.33 27.36 11.45
C ARG A 34 -0.02 26.25 10.44
N VAL A 35 -1.07 25.76 9.78
CA VAL A 35 -0.98 24.69 8.78
C VAL A 35 -1.42 25.23 7.43
N VAL A 36 -0.73 24.84 6.36
CA VAL A 36 -1.19 25.10 4.99
C VAL A 36 -2.40 24.18 4.74
N ARG A 37 -3.61 24.76 4.72
CA ARG A 37 -4.85 23.99 4.68
C ARG A 37 -5.07 23.30 3.34
N LYS A 38 -5.74 22.14 3.36
CA LYS A 38 -6.07 21.31 2.18
C LYS A 38 -7.54 21.36 1.75
N ASP A 39 -8.33 22.26 2.34
CA ASP A 39 -9.78 22.29 2.11
C ASP A 39 -10.11 22.71 0.68
N CYS A 40 -11.14 22.10 0.08
CA CYS A 40 -11.57 22.44 -1.28
C CYS A 40 -11.93 23.92 -1.43
N SER A 41 -12.48 24.52 -0.37
CA SER A 41 -12.86 25.95 -0.29
C SER A 41 -11.69 26.93 -0.37
N VAL A 42 -10.45 26.45 -0.29
CA VAL A 42 -9.26 27.29 -0.53
C VAL A 42 -9.21 27.74 -2.00
N CYS A 43 -9.75 26.95 -2.93
CA CYS A 43 -9.71 27.27 -4.37
C CYS A 43 -11.08 27.17 -5.07
N HIS A 44 -12.00 26.35 -4.56
CA HIS A 44 -13.28 26.06 -5.20
C HIS A 44 -14.44 26.48 -4.31
N GLU A 45 -15.46 27.09 -4.89
CA GLU A 45 -16.74 27.28 -4.24
C GLU A 45 -17.71 26.18 -4.75
N VAL A 46 -17.59 24.96 -4.22
CA VAL A 46 -18.40 23.81 -4.68
C VAL A 46 -19.72 23.75 -3.92
N GLN A 47 -20.81 24.17 -4.54
CA GLN A 47 -22.13 24.23 -3.91
C GLN A 47 -23.10 23.23 -4.58
N ARG A 48 -23.91 22.49 -3.81
CA ARG A 48 -25.00 21.65 -4.34
C ARG A 48 -26.30 21.81 -3.55
N PRO A 49 -27.47 21.79 -4.21
CA PRO A 49 -28.77 21.76 -3.53
C PRO A 49 -28.91 20.58 -2.56
N ILE A 50 -29.36 20.84 -1.34
CA ILE A 50 -29.59 19.84 -0.28
C ILE A 50 -30.78 18.92 -0.61
N ALA A 51 -31.70 19.35 -1.48
CA ALA A 51 -32.86 18.53 -1.84
C ALA A 51 -32.44 17.28 -2.65
N ALA A 52 -33.00 16.12 -2.28
CA ALA A 52 -32.70 14.83 -2.91
C ALA A 52 -33.01 14.77 -4.43
N ASP A 53 -33.84 15.69 -4.94
CA ASP A 53 -34.18 15.82 -6.36
C ASP A 53 -33.40 16.93 -7.08
N GLY A 54 -32.45 17.57 -6.41
CA GLY A 54 -31.62 18.65 -6.95
C GLY A 54 -32.30 20.01 -7.08
N ARG A 55 -33.52 20.19 -6.55
CA ARG A 55 -34.32 21.45 -6.69
C ARG A 55 -34.39 22.28 -5.41
N GLY A 56 -33.46 22.10 -4.48
CA GLY A 56 -33.43 22.82 -3.21
C GLY A 56 -32.81 24.22 -3.33
N GLU A 57 -33.33 25.17 -2.56
CA GLU A 57 -32.77 26.53 -2.46
C GLU A 57 -31.55 26.61 -1.51
N VAL A 58 -31.40 25.62 -0.62
CA VAL A 58 -30.26 25.54 0.29
C VAL A 58 -29.14 24.76 -0.37
N LEU A 59 -27.95 25.35 -0.42
CA LEU A 59 -26.75 24.76 -1.00
C LEU A 59 -25.78 24.29 0.09
N GLU A 60 -25.23 23.08 -0.04
CA GLU A 60 -24.18 22.56 0.82
C GLU A 60 -22.85 22.41 0.06
N GLN A 61 -21.74 22.58 0.78
CA GLN A 61 -20.41 22.26 0.30
C GLN A 61 -20.19 20.76 0.40
N ARG A 62 -20.13 20.07 -0.74
CA ARG A 62 -19.91 18.61 -0.78
C ARG A 62 -18.78 18.26 -1.74
N VAL A 63 -17.90 17.35 -1.29
CA VAL A 63 -16.86 16.74 -2.13
C VAL A 63 -17.56 15.96 -3.27
N PRO A 64 -17.03 15.98 -4.51
CA PRO A 64 -17.61 15.21 -5.61
C PRO A 64 -17.81 13.74 -5.23
N GLU A 65 -18.96 13.19 -5.62
CA GLU A 65 -19.22 11.75 -5.45
C GLU A 65 -18.15 10.94 -6.18
N HIS A 66 -17.52 10.02 -5.46
CA HIS A 66 -16.47 9.18 -5.97
C HIS A 66 -16.96 7.72 -6.08
N PRO A 67 -16.72 7.00 -7.20
CA PRO A 67 -17.16 5.61 -7.37
C PRO A 67 -16.58 4.62 -6.34
N VAL A 68 -15.52 5.04 -5.63
CA VAL A 68 -14.89 4.30 -4.54
C VAL A 68 -15.04 5.09 -3.25
N ARG A 69 -15.33 4.42 -2.13
CA ARG A 69 -15.40 5.00 -0.79
C ARG A 69 -14.01 5.50 -0.34
N LEU A 70 -13.77 6.79 -0.50
CA LEU A 70 -12.54 7.46 -0.05
C LEU A 70 -12.65 7.81 1.44
N GLU A 71 -12.59 6.78 2.29
CA GLU A 71 -12.68 6.89 3.75
C GLU A 71 -11.37 6.48 4.41
N GLY A 72 -11.21 6.81 5.70
CA GLY A 72 -10.00 6.48 6.47
C GLY A 72 -8.73 6.97 5.76
N THR A 73 -7.79 6.06 5.51
CA THR A 73 -6.53 6.40 4.82
C THR A 73 -6.72 6.80 3.37
N HIS A 74 -7.80 6.37 2.71
CA HIS A 74 -8.07 6.74 1.32
C HIS A 74 -8.50 8.21 1.18
N ALA A 75 -9.11 8.78 2.22
CA ALA A 75 -9.47 10.20 2.27
C ALA A 75 -8.25 11.14 2.26
N GLU A 76 -7.07 10.61 2.61
CA GLU A 76 -5.80 11.34 2.68
C GLU A 76 -5.00 11.29 1.37
N LEU A 77 -5.47 10.53 0.37
CA LEU A 77 -4.82 10.45 -0.94
C LEU A 77 -5.13 11.67 -1.79
N THR A 78 -4.15 12.10 -2.59
CA THR A 78 -4.38 13.08 -3.66
C THR A 78 -5.07 12.39 -4.84
N CYS A 79 -5.88 13.14 -5.60
CA CYS A 79 -6.56 12.62 -6.79
C CYS A 79 -5.56 12.06 -7.82
N SER A 80 -4.40 12.71 -7.95
CA SER A 80 -3.27 12.34 -8.82
C SER A 80 -2.66 10.98 -8.49
N ALA A 81 -2.85 10.47 -7.26
CA ALA A 81 -2.39 9.14 -6.88
C ALA A 81 -3.07 8.04 -7.72
N CYS A 82 -4.30 8.29 -8.20
CA CYS A 82 -5.09 7.34 -9.00
C CYS A 82 -5.37 7.85 -10.42
N HIS A 83 -5.47 9.16 -10.62
CA HIS A 83 -5.76 9.75 -11.92
C HIS A 83 -4.48 10.26 -12.56
N THR A 84 -3.87 9.49 -13.47
CA THR A 84 -2.58 9.84 -14.10
C THR A 84 -2.72 10.36 -15.53
N GLY A 85 -3.94 10.76 -15.94
CA GLY A 85 -4.27 11.16 -17.30
C GLY A 85 -4.60 10.00 -18.25
N GLY A 86 -4.39 8.76 -17.79
CA GLY A 86 -4.84 7.54 -18.48
C GLY A 86 -6.22 7.06 -18.05
N ARG A 87 -6.56 5.82 -18.42
CA ARG A 87 -7.76 5.13 -17.92
C ARG A 87 -7.69 5.05 -16.40
N ALA A 88 -8.76 5.49 -15.73
CA ALA A 88 -8.89 5.37 -14.29
C ALA A 88 -8.89 3.89 -13.86
N PRO A 89 -8.37 3.57 -12.66
CA PRO A 89 -8.49 2.23 -12.11
C PRO A 89 -9.94 1.77 -12.06
N GLU A 90 -10.15 0.46 -12.15
CA GLU A 90 -11.46 -0.13 -11.86
C GLU A 90 -11.86 0.20 -10.42
N SER A 91 -13.15 0.46 -10.20
CA SER A 91 -13.69 0.85 -8.89
C SER A 91 -13.85 -0.35 -7.95
N THR A 92 -12.81 -1.16 -7.86
CA THR A 92 -12.70 -2.36 -7.02
C THR A 92 -11.41 -2.27 -6.22
N CYS A 93 -11.33 -3.00 -5.10
CA CYS A 93 -10.10 -3.07 -4.31
C CYS A 93 -8.92 -3.56 -5.17
N ALA A 94 -9.13 -4.60 -5.98
CA ALA A 94 -8.12 -5.15 -6.88
C ALA A 94 -7.69 -4.19 -8.00
N GLY A 95 -8.57 -3.28 -8.43
CA GLY A 95 -8.29 -2.25 -9.44
C GLY A 95 -7.09 -1.38 -9.06
N CYS A 96 -6.93 -1.09 -7.77
CA CYS A 96 -5.81 -0.33 -7.20
C CYS A 96 -4.78 -1.22 -6.50
N HIS A 97 -5.22 -2.18 -5.69
CA HIS A 97 -4.35 -3.08 -4.90
C HIS A 97 -3.85 -4.31 -5.69
N LYS A 98 -3.40 -4.08 -6.92
CA LYS A 98 -2.97 -5.16 -7.85
C LYS A 98 -1.85 -6.04 -7.29
N ARG A 99 -0.95 -5.47 -6.48
CA ARG A 99 0.13 -6.23 -5.83
C ARG A 99 -0.43 -7.22 -4.82
N THR A 100 -1.32 -6.75 -3.95
CA THR A 100 -2.02 -7.61 -2.99
C THR A 100 -2.82 -8.70 -3.71
N GLN A 101 -3.53 -8.34 -4.77
CA GLN A 101 -4.27 -9.31 -5.59
C GLN A 101 -3.35 -10.40 -6.18
N ARG A 102 -2.23 -10.02 -6.77
CA ARG A 102 -1.24 -10.98 -7.28
C ARG A 102 -0.68 -11.90 -6.19
N PHE A 103 -0.42 -11.34 -5.00
CA PHE A 103 0.09 -12.10 -3.87
C PHE A 103 -0.94 -13.11 -3.32
N LEU A 104 -2.20 -12.70 -3.22
CA LEU A 104 -3.34 -13.60 -2.95
C LEU A 104 -3.39 -14.76 -3.94
N GLU A 105 -3.13 -14.50 -5.22
CA GLU A 105 -3.08 -15.50 -6.29
C GLU A 105 -1.82 -16.39 -6.30
N GLY A 106 -0.95 -16.28 -5.30
CA GLY A 106 0.26 -17.10 -5.22
C GLY A 106 1.45 -16.59 -6.05
N LYS A 107 1.37 -15.35 -6.57
CA LYS A 107 2.40 -14.80 -7.49
C LYS A 107 3.38 -13.90 -6.75
N THR A 108 4.67 -14.12 -6.99
CA THR A 108 5.77 -13.27 -6.51
C THR A 108 6.73 -12.92 -7.65
N THR A 109 7.54 -11.88 -7.45
CA THR A 109 8.67 -11.51 -8.31
C THR A 109 9.92 -12.38 -8.08
N LEU A 110 9.96 -13.16 -7.00
CA LEU A 110 11.09 -14.06 -6.71
C LEU A 110 11.00 -15.35 -7.55
N PRO A 111 11.97 -15.63 -8.44
CA PRO A 111 11.93 -16.81 -9.29
C PRO A 111 12.06 -18.11 -8.48
N GLY A 112 11.38 -19.16 -8.94
CA GLY A 112 11.45 -20.49 -8.32
C GLY A 112 10.63 -20.65 -7.04
N VAL A 113 9.83 -19.65 -6.68
CA VAL A 113 8.83 -19.75 -5.60
C VAL A 113 7.45 -19.93 -6.23
N GLU A 114 6.88 -21.11 -6.04
CA GLU A 114 5.53 -21.45 -6.51
C GLU A 114 4.70 -21.95 -5.33
N VAL A 115 3.62 -21.23 -5.03
CA VAL A 115 2.69 -21.56 -3.95
C VAL A 115 1.28 -21.43 -4.51
N SER A 116 0.34 -22.24 -3.99
CA SER A 116 -1.07 -22.12 -4.34
C SER A 116 -1.63 -20.74 -3.97
N PRO A 117 -2.74 -20.31 -4.60
CA PRO A 117 -3.50 -19.16 -4.12
C PRO A 117 -3.85 -19.33 -2.64
N ALA A 118 -3.97 -18.20 -1.93
CA ALA A 118 -4.40 -18.19 -0.55
C ALA A 118 -5.75 -18.89 -0.39
N ALA A 119 -5.97 -19.54 0.75
CA ALA A 119 -7.24 -20.22 1.03
C ALA A 119 -8.47 -19.28 0.91
N MET A 120 -8.28 -17.99 1.20
CA MET A 120 -9.30 -16.94 1.11
C MET A 120 -9.18 -16.08 -0.16
N ALA A 121 -8.48 -16.53 -1.20
CA ALA A 121 -8.29 -15.74 -2.42
C ALA A 121 -9.60 -15.42 -3.17
N GLY A 122 -10.67 -16.20 -2.92
CA GLY A 122 -12.00 -15.97 -3.50
C GLY A 122 -12.95 -15.14 -2.63
N VAL A 123 -12.51 -14.66 -1.47
CA VAL A 123 -13.34 -13.84 -0.55
C VAL A 123 -13.16 -12.36 -0.88
N ASP A 124 -14.26 -11.61 -0.91
CA ASP A 124 -14.23 -10.18 -1.18
C ASP A 124 -13.45 -9.41 -0.11
N CYS A 125 -12.66 -8.43 -0.54
CA CYS A 125 -11.75 -7.70 0.36
C CYS A 125 -12.48 -7.01 1.52
N ASP A 126 -13.71 -6.54 1.29
CA ASP A 126 -14.53 -5.83 2.25
C ASP A 126 -15.27 -6.73 3.25
N SER A 127 -15.25 -8.05 3.01
CA SER A 127 -15.71 -9.04 4.00
C SER A 127 -14.83 -9.00 5.25
N CYS A 128 -13.53 -8.72 5.08
CA CYS A 128 -12.58 -8.55 6.17
C CYS A 128 -12.23 -7.08 6.44
N HIS A 129 -12.05 -6.25 5.40
CA HIS A 129 -11.59 -4.87 5.55
C HIS A 129 -12.71 -3.83 5.50
N ASP A 130 -12.64 -2.82 6.36
CA ASP A 130 -13.50 -1.64 6.26
C ASP A 130 -12.62 -0.42 5.89
N PRO A 131 -12.86 0.25 4.74
CA PRO A 131 -12.06 1.40 4.35
C PRO A 131 -12.14 2.58 5.33
N ALA A 132 -13.17 2.65 6.19
CA ALA A 132 -13.26 3.66 7.25
C ALA A 132 -12.35 3.37 8.45
N ARG A 133 -11.81 2.16 8.58
CA ARG A 133 -11.09 1.72 9.78
C ARG A 133 -9.64 1.37 9.48
N LEU A 134 -8.80 1.53 10.50
CA LEU A 134 -7.42 1.07 10.44
C LEU A 134 -7.37 -0.47 10.42
N ARG A 135 -6.31 -0.99 9.80
CA ARG A 135 -6.07 -2.44 9.65
C ARG A 135 -5.44 -3.01 10.92
N GLU A 136 -6.16 -2.90 12.03
CA GLU A 136 -5.74 -3.37 13.35
C GLU A 136 -6.37 -4.73 13.66
N ARG A 137 -5.77 -5.47 14.60
CA ARG A 137 -6.23 -6.82 15.00
C ARG A 137 -7.68 -6.76 15.47
N GLU A 138 -8.00 -5.76 16.29
CA GLU A 138 -9.29 -5.56 16.93
C GLU A 138 -10.40 -5.26 15.91
N ALA A 139 -10.04 -4.65 14.78
CA ALA A 139 -10.98 -4.37 13.70
C ALA A 139 -11.23 -5.57 12.79
N LEU A 140 -10.24 -6.47 12.66
CA LEU A 140 -10.26 -7.60 11.73
C LEU A 140 -10.73 -8.91 12.38
N ALA A 141 -10.28 -9.22 13.60
CA ALA A 141 -10.57 -10.50 14.25
C ALA A 141 -12.07 -10.84 14.32
N PRO A 142 -12.98 -9.92 14.70
CA PRO A 142 -14.42 -10.22 14.73
C PRO A 142 -15.06 -10.45 13.35
N ARG A 143 -14.36 -10.11 12.25
CA ARG A 143 -14.84 -10.39 10.88
C ARG A 143 -14.64 -11.85 10.53
N CYS A 144 -13.60 -12.49 11.07
CA CYS A 144 -13.31 -13.90 10.85
C CYS A 144 -14.42 -14.80 11.42
N ASP A 145 -14.90 -14.47 12.62
CA ASP A 145 -15.92 -15.23 13.35
C ASP A 145 -17.32 -15.16 12.68
N GLN A 146 -17.48 -14.36 11.62
CA GLN A 146 -18.71 -14.32 10.82
C GLN A 146 -18.82 -15.52 9.87
N CYS A 147 -17.70 -16.16 9.55
CA CYS A 147 -17.61 -17.32 8.66
C CYS A 147 -16.93 -18.53 9.32
N HIS A 148 -16.14 -18.31 10.36
CA HIS A 148 -15.41 -19.34 11.11
C HIS A 148 -15.89 -19.43 12.56
N ASP A 149 -15.46 -20.49 13.24
CA ASP A 149 -15.75 -20.68 14.66
C ASP A 149 -15.19 -19.54 15.53
N GLU A 150 -15.83 -19.31 16.67
CA GLU A 150 -15.43 -18.27 17.64
C GLU A 150 -13.94 -18.42 18.03
N GLY A 151 -13.22 -17.30 17.97
CA GLY A 151 -11.79 -17.26 18.28
C GLY A 151 -10.88 -17.52 17.08
N TYR A 152 -11.41 -17.82 15.89
CA TYR A 152 -10.60 -17.98 14.69
C TYR A 152 -9.77 -16.73 14.36
N GLY A 153 -10.27 -15.55 14.71
CA GLY A 153 -9.53 -14.29 14.57
C GLY A 153 -8.18 -14.24 15.31
N GLU A 154 -7.93 -15.11 16.29
CA GLU A 154 -6.64 -15.19 17.01
C GLU A 154 -5.49 -15.66 16.10
N MET A 155 -5.79 -16.37 15.00
CA MET A 155 -4.81 -16.80 14.00
C MET A 155 -4.05 -15.62 13.36
N ILE A 156 -4.64 -14.41 13.38
CA ILE A 156 -3.99 -13.18 12.89
C ILE A 156 -2.68 -12.92 13.64
N ASP A 157 -2.65 -13.15 14.94
CA ASP A 157 -1.47 -12.87 15.76
C ASP A 157 -0.35 -13.88 15.49
N LEU A 158 -0.72 -15.17 15.33
CA LEU A 158 0.20 -16.23 14.93
C LEU A 158 0.84 -15.92 13.58
N TRP A 159 0.05 -15.60 12.55
CA TRP A 159 0.59 -15.26 11.23
C TRP A 159 1.45 -14.00 11.24
N LYS A 160 1.15 -13.01 12.08
CA LYS A 160 2.00 -11.82 12.24
C LYS A 160 3.34 -12.17 12.87
N GLU A 161 3.34 -13.03 13.88
CA GLU A 161 4.57 -13.48 14.55
C GLU A 161 5.44 -14.31 13.60
N GLU A 162 4.85 -15.26 12.89
CA GLU A 162 5.52 -16.08 11.88
C GLU A 162 6.12 -15.20 10.77
N ALA A 163 5.32 -14.29 10.20
CA ALA A 163 5.80 -13.39 9.16
C ALA A 163 6.94 -12.49 9.66
N THR A 164 6.84 -11.96 10.88
CA THR A 164 7.89 -11.13 11.49
C THR A 164 9.17 -11.93 11.68
N THR A 165 9.06 -13.16 12.17
CA THR A 165 10.18 -14.06 12.42
C THR A 165 10.87 -14.46 11.12
N GLY A 166 10.11 -14.89 10.11
CA GLY A 166 10.62 -15.23 8.77
C GLY A 166 11.32 -14.05 8.12
N ARG A 167 10.69 -12.86 8.15
CA ARG A 167 11.27 -11.63 7.61
C ARG A 167 12.58 -11.24 8.30
N ASN A 168 12.63 -11.30 9.63
CA ASN A 168 13.84 -10.99 10.39
C ASN A 168 14.98 -11.95 10.06
N LYS A 169 14.69 -13.25 9.93
CA LYS A 169 15.65 -14.28 9.52
C LYS A 169 16.19 -14.01 8.11
N ALA A 170 15.32 -13.66 7.16
CA ALA A 170 15.70 -13.31 5.80
C ALA A 170 16.57 -12.03 5.74
N LEU A 171 16.25 -11.01 6.54
CA LEU A 171 17.10 -9.82 6.62
C LEU A 171 18.46 -10.12 7.24
N ALA A 172 18.49 -10.93 8.31
CA ALA A 172 19.73 -11.33 8.97
C ALA A 172 20.64 -12.14 8.03
N SER A 173 20.10 -13.00 7.17
CA SER A 173 20.89 -13.75 6.19
C SER A 173 21.51 -12.86 5.11
N LEU A 174 20.85 -11.76 4.76
CA LEU A 174 21.37 -10.79 3.78
C LEU A 174 22.40 -9.82 4.38
N ALA A 175 22.38 -9.57 5.69
CA ALA A 175 23.20 -8.53 6.32
C ALA A 175 24.72 -8.70 6.09
N PRO A 176 25.33 -9.89 6.24
CA PRO A 176 26.76 -10.08 5.97
C PRO A 176 27.12 -9.81 4.50
N LEU A 177 26.24 -10.16 3.57
CA LEU A 177 26.42 -9.96 2.14
C LEU A 177 26.34 -8.48 1.76
N LYS A 178 25.40 -7.73 2.36
CA LYS A 178 25.25 -6.28 2.17
C LYS A 178 26.46 -5.50 2.67
N ASN A 179 27.05 -5.94 3.78
CA ASN A 179 28.20 -5.29 4.41
C ASN A 179 29.56 -5.70 3.81
N ASN A 180 29.56 -6.61 2.84
CA ASN A 180 30.80 -7.04 2.20
C ASN A 180 31.38 -5.90 1.35
N PRO A 181 32.63 -5.45 1.58
CA PRO A 181 33.24 -4.38 0.79
C PRO A 181 33.61 -4.79 -0.65
N LYS A 182 33.58 -6.09 -0.96
CA LYS A 182 33.96 -6.66 -2.27
C LYS A 182 32.77 -7.32 -2.97
N ARG A 183 31.67 -6.58 -3.14
CA ARG A 183 30.50 -7.10 -3.87
C ARG A 183 30.79 -7.18 -5.35
N SER A 184 30.53 -8.35 -5.93
CA SER A 184 30.50 -8.51 -7.38
C SER A 184 29.17 -7.97 -7.92
N PRO A 185 29.10 -7.59 -9.22
CA PRO A 185 27.84 -7.20 -9.85
C PRO A 185 26.74 -8.26 -9.72
N GLU A 186 27.13 -9.54 -9.68
CA GLU A 186 26.20 -10.66 -9.50
C GLU A 186 25.63 -10.70 -8.07
N LEU A 187 26.48 -10.48 -7.06
CA LEU A 187 26.02 -10.36 -5.67
C LEU A 187 25.08 -9.17 -5.50
N ASP A 188 25.37 -8.03 -6.13
CA ASP A 188 24.50 -6.85 -6.08
C ASP A 188 23.13 -7.12 -6.69
N ARG A 189 23.07 -7.82 -7.84
CA ARG A 189 21.79 -8.22 -8.45
C ARG A 189 20.98 -9.13 -7.54
N LEU A 190 21.62 -10.12 -6.92
CA LEU A 190 20.98 -11.03 -5.96
C LEU A 190 20.42 -10.26 -4.77
N LEU A 191 21.20 -9.34 -4.19
CA LEU A 191 20.76 -8.49 -3.08
C LEU A 191 19.57 -7.61 -3.47
N THR A 192 19.59 -7.01 -4.67
CA THR A 192 18.47 -6.22 -5.19
C THR A 192 17.21 -7.08 -5.36
N GLN A 193 17.35 -8.27 -5.94
CA GLN A 193 16.24 -9.20 -6.15
C GLN A 193 15.63 -9.67 -4.82
N ALA A 194 16.47 -10.07 -3.87
CA ALA A 194 16.04 -10.51 -2.55
C ALA A 194 15.32 -9.38 -1.80
N GLN A 195 15.86 -8.15 -1.84
CA GLN A 195 15.20 -7.00 -1.22
C GLN A 195 13.86 -6.67 -1.90
N ALA A 196 13.79 -6.72 -3.22
CA ALA A 196 12.54 -6.47 -3.95
C ALA A 196 11.44 -7.50 -3.61
N ALA A 197 11.83 -8.76 -3.38
CA ALA A 197 10.90 -9.80 -2.93
C ALA A 197 10.38 -9.53 -1.51
N LEU A 198 11.25 -9.14 -0.57
CA LEU A 198 10.84 -8.76 0.78
C LEU A 198 9.91 -7.54 0.77
N ASP A 199 10.25 -6.52 -0.02
CA ASP A 199 9.43 -5.31 -0.18
C ASP A 199 8.06 -5.62 -0.83
N GLU A 200 7.99 -6.64 -1.69
CA GLU A 200 6.73 -7.11 -2.26
C GLU A 200 5.84 -7.71 -1.18
N VAL A 201 6.36 -8.58 -0.31
CA VAL A 201 5.60 -9.16 0.81
C VAL A 201 5.12 -8.07 1.75
N ASP A 202 5.97 -7.11 2.11
CA ASP A 202 5.63 -5.99 3.00
C ASP A 202 4.48 -5.13 2.43
N ARG A 203 4.52 -4.84 1.12
CA ARG A 203 3.49 -4.03 0.45
C ARG A 203 2.22 -4.81 0.14
N ALA A 204 2.34 -6.11 -0.15
CA ALA A 204 1.21 -6.98 -0.36
C ALA A 204 0.46 -7.24 0.95
N GLY A 205 1.19 -7.31 2.07
CA GLY A 205 0.72 -7.75 3.37
C GLY A 205 0.82 -9.27 3.48
N ALA A 206 1.75 -9.76 4.31
CA ALA A 206 2.07 -11.18 4.45
C ALA A 206 0.84 -12.07 4.72
N LEU A 207 -0.12 -11.58 5.51
CA LEU A 207 -1.33 -12.31 5.89
C LEU A 207 -2.30 -12.55 4.74
N HIS A 208 -2.15 -11.85 3.61
CA HIS A 208 -2.96 -12.14 2.43
C HIS A 208 -2.58 -13.47 1.78
N ASN A 209 -1.37 -13.97 2.00
CA ASN A 209 -0.99 -15.34 1.63
C ASN A 209 0.17 -15.80 2.53
N PRO A 210 -0.10 -16.26 3.77
CA PRO A 210 0.95 -16.63 4.72
C PRO A 210 1.91 -17.71 4.18
N PRO A 211 1.44 -18.78 3.51
CA PRO A 211 2.35 -19.76 2.89
C PRO A 211 3.29 -19.16 1.84
N LEU A 212 2.81 -18.22 1.02
CA LEU A 212 3.67 -17.53 0.05
C LEU A 212 4.68 -16.61 0.75
N ALA A 213 4.26 -15.89 1.80
CA ALA A 213 5.16 -15.03 2.56
C ALA A 213 6.33 -15.84 3.15
N ASP A 214 6.02 -16.97 3.78
CA ASP A 214 7.01 -17.88 4.36
C ASP A 214 7.95 -18.44 3.27
N ALA A 215 7.40 -18.95 2.17
CA ALA A 215 8.19 -19.46 1.05
C ALA A 215 9.14 -18.41 0.46
N VAL A 216 8.72 -17.15 0.37
CA VAL A 216 9.58 -16.04 -0.06
C VAL A 216 10.71 -15.80 0.95
N TYR A 217 10.42 -15.79 2.25
CA TYR A 217 11.43 -15.62 3.29
C TYR A 217 12.45 -16.75 3.28
N GLU A 218 12.01 -18.00 3.18
CA GLU A 218 12.89 -19.17 3.07
C GLU A 218 13.76 -19.13 1.82
N ALA A 219 13.17 -18.76 0.67
CA ALA A 219 13.90 -18.62 -0.58
C ALA A 219 14.98 -17.53 -0.49
N VAL A 220 14.70 -16.40 0.18
CA VAL A 220 15.71 -15.35 0.43
C VAL A 220 16.85 -15.86 1.32
N VAL A 221 16.54 -16.63 2.37
CA VAL A 221 17.56 -17.26 3.22
C VAL A 221 18.44 -18.21 2.39
N LYS A 222 17.83 -19.05 1.55
CA LYS A 222 18.56 -19.97 0.67
C LYS A 222 19.43 -19.24 -0.34
N LEU A 223 18.91 -18.19 -0.98
CA LEU A 223 19.67 -17.35 -1.91
C LEU A 223 20.91 -16.74 -1.25
N ALA A 224 20.78 -16.29 0.01
CA ALA A 224 21.92 -15.75 0.75
C ALA A 224 22.99 -16.82 1.04
N GLN A 225 22.61 -18.07 1.29
CA GLN A 225 23.54 -19.17 1.54
C GLN A 225 24.29 -19.61 0.28
N THR A 226 23.64 -19.52 -0.89
CA THR A 226 24.23 -19.89 -2.19
C THR A 226 24.87 -18.70 -2.92
N ALA A 227 24.96 -17.53 -2.28
CA ALA A 227 25.47 -16.33 -2.90
C ALA A 227 26.95 -16.52 -3.33
N PRO A 228 27.34 -16.05 -4.52
CA PRO A 228 28.71 -16.22 -5.00
C PRO A 228 29.72 -15.58 -4.04
N ALA A 229 30.84 -16.25 -3.83
CA ALA A 229 31.94 -15.75 -3.02
C ALA A 229 32.41 -14.37 -3.52
N PRO A 230 32.93 -13.50 -2.64
CA PRO A 230 33.45 -12.20 -3.05
C PRO A 230 34.48 -12.34 -4.16
N ALA A 231 34.49 -11.36 -5.08
CA ALA A 231 35.46 -11.34 -6.17
C ALA A 231 36.89 -11.50 -5.60
N GLY A 232 37.58 -12.56 -6.03
CA GLY A 232 38.98 -12.80 -5.71
C GLY A 232 39.88 -11.69 -6.23
N LYS A 233 41.06 -11.54 -5.62
CA LYS A 233 42.07 -10.52 -5.97
C LYS A 233 42.41 -10.50 -7.45
#